data_AF-M2RUZ2-F1
#
_entry.id   AF-M2RUZ2-F1
#
_cell.length_a   1.000
_cell.length_b   1.000
_cell.length_c   1.000
_cell.angle_alpha   90.00
_cell.angle_beta   90.00
_cell.angle_gamma   90.00
#
_symmetry.space_group_name_H-M   'P 1'
#
loop_
_entity.id
_entity.type
_entity.pdbx_description
1 polymer ?
#
loop_
_entity_poly.entity_id
_entity_poly.type
_entity_poly.pdbx_seq_one_letter_code
_entity_poly.pdbx_strand_id
1 'polypeptide(L)'
;MKRNTATLLPAARVKRIMQEDEDVGKMSGNVPMVIARATELFLVDLIKKTNTVAEEKKSKSVNLSHLHECVKNTPVFDFLIELIEAKMAENPPEERKRSKKDSGDEGITSSKKRKLEED
;
A
#
# COMPACT_ATOMS: atom_id res chain seq x y z
N MET A 1 -33.50 0.70 18.64
CA MET A 1 -32.33 0.96 17.77
C MET A 1 -31.64 -0.36 17.45
N LYS A 2 -31.65 -0.80 16.19
CA LYS A 2 -30.82 -1.94 15.74
C LYS A 2 -29.38 -1.44 15.58
N ARG A 3 -28.49 -1.79 16.51
CA ARG A 3 -27.07 -1.45 16.39
C ARG A 3 -26.48 -2.32 15.28
N ASN A 4 -26.12 -1.70 14.16
CA ASN A 4 -25.41 -2.39 13.10
C ASN A 4 -23.98 -2.69 13.60
N THR A 5 -23.78 -3.92 14.08
CA THR A 5 -22.52 -4.40 14.68
C THR A 5 -21.74 -5.28 13.69
N ALA A 6 -22.16 -5.30 12.42
CA ALA A 6 -21.51 -6.07 11.38
C ALA A 6 -20.14 -5.47 11.05
N THR A 7 -19.10 -6.25 11.30
CA THR A 7 -17.72 -6.05 10.86
C THR A 7 -17.42 -7.08 9.77
N LEU A 8 -16.58 -6.72 8.82
CA LEU A 8 -16.07 -7.61 7.77
C LEU A 8 -15.14 -8.68 8.34
N LEU A 9 -14.53 -8.43 9.50
CA LEU A 9 -13.61 -9.36 10.15
C LEU A 9 -14.37 -10.34 11.05
N PRO A 10 -14.25 -11.66 10.85
CA PRO A 10 -14.92 -12.63 11.70
C PRO A 10 -14.42 -12.56 13.15
N ALA A 11 -15.32 -12.26 14.10
CA ALA A 11 -14.97 -12.17 15.53
C ALA A 11 -14.30 -13.44 16.06
N ALA A 12 -14.67 -14.61 15.54
CA ALA A 12 -14.02 -15.88 15.89
C ALA A 12 -12.55 -15.94 15.47
N ARG A 13 -12.17 -15.35 14.33
CA ARG A 13 -10.77 -15.30 13.89
C ARG A 13 -9.97 -14.30 14.71
N VAL A 14 -10.56 -13.13 15.01
CA VAL A 14 -9.96 -12.13 15.91
C VAL A 14 -9.70 -12.74 17.28
N LYS A 15 -10.68 -13.43 17.86
CA LYS A 15 -10.52 -14.15 19.13
C LYS A 15 -9.37 -15.15 19.08
N ARG A 16 -9.25 -15.95 18.01
CA ARG A 16 -8.16 -16.93 17.86
C ARG A 16 -6.79 -16.25 17.88
N ILE A 17 -6.61 -15.17 17.13
CA ILE A 17 -5.34 -14.42 17.08
C ILE A 17 -5.03 -13.81 18.45
N MET A 18 -6.04 -13.24 19.14
CA MET A 18 -5.84 -12.70 20.49
C MET A 18 -5.38 -13.76 21.49
N GLN A 19 -5.84 -15.00 21.36
CA GLN A 19 -5.48 -16.12 22.24
C GLN A 19 -4.21 -16.87 21.78
N GLU A 20 -3.50 -16.36 20.77
CA GLU A 20 -2.11 -16.78 20.50
C GLU A 20 -1.15 -16.22 21.56
N ASP A 21 -1.56 -15.17 22.27
CA ASP A 21 -0.89 -14.65 23.46
C ASP A 21 -1.29 -15.47 24.70
N GLU A 22 -0.29 -16.07 25.37
CA GLU A 22 -0.49 -16.96 26.53
C GLU A 22 -1.10 -16.24 27.73
N ASP A 23 -0.92 -14.93 27.85
CA ASP A 23 -1.48 -14.12 28.93
C ASP A 23 -2.98 -13.81 28.70
N VAL A 24 -3.51 -14.12 27.52
CA VAL A 24 -4.90 -13.85 27.14
C VAL A 24 -5.80 -15.08 27.38
N GLY A 25 -6.42 -15.11 28.55
CA GLY A 25 -7.37 -16.13 28.95
C GLY A 25 -8.79 -15.99 28.36
N LYS A 26 -9.80 -16.28 29.19
CA LYS A 26 -11.21 -16.13 28.78
C LYS A 26 -11.57 -14.65 28.64
N MET A 27 -12.31 -14.31 27.58
CA MET A 27 -12.75 -12.93 27.30
C MET A 27 -14.24 -12.87 26.99
N SER A 28 -14.83 -11.68 27.18
CA SER A 28 -16.21 -11.38 26.79
C SER A 28 -16.37 -11.40 25.26
N GLY A 29 -17.54 -11.83 24.78
CA GLY A 29 -17.86 -11.88 23.34
C GLY A 29 -17.81 -10.52 22.65
N ASN A 30 -18.00 -9.42 23.38
CA ASN A 30 -17.93 -8.06 22.82
C ASN A 30 -16.49 -7.61 22.52
N VAL A 31 -15.48 -8.17 23.19
CA VAL A 31 -14.09 -7.72 23.05
C VAL A 31 -13.55 -7.98 21.63
N PRO A 32 -13.67 -9.20 21.08
CA PRO A 32 -13.27 -9.46 19.69
C PRO A 32 -14.04 -8.63 18.66
N MET A 33 -15.31 -8.28 18.94
CA MET A 33 -16.11 -7.44 18.02
C MET A 33 -15.60 -6.00 17.96
N VAL A 34 -15.20 -5.43 19.09
CA VAL A 34 -14.62 -4.07 19.13
C VAL A 34 -13.26 -4.06 18.46
N ILE A 35 -12.42 -5.06 18.72
CA ILE A 35 -11.10 -5.18 18.10
C ILE A 35 -11.25 -5.35 16.58
N ALA A 36 -12.18 -6.18 16.11
CA ALA A 36 -12.48 -6.31 14.68
C ALA A 36 -12.77 -4.95 14.03
N ARG A 37 -13.59 -4.11 14.68
CA ARG A 37 -13.87 -2.76 14.19
C ARG A 37 -12.65 -1.83 14.25
N ALA A 38 -11.85 -1.92 15.30
CA ALA A 38 -10.61 -1.15 15.41
C ALA A 38 -9.61 -1.54 14.32
N THR A 39 -9.49 -2.84 14.00
CA THR A 39 -8.64 -3.34 12.92
C THR A 39 -9.11 -2.84 11.56
N GLU A 40 -10.42 -2.75 11.29
CA GLU A 40 -10.91 -2.13 10.06
C GLU A 40 -10.47 -0.66 9.93
N LEU A 41 -10.63 0.11 11.01
CA LEU A 41 -10.23 1.52 11.03
C LEU A 41 -8.71 1.69 10.88
N PHE A 42 -7.95 0.81 11.54
CA PHE A 42 -6.50 0.75 11.40
C PHE A 42 -6.07 0.48 9.95
N LEU A 43 -6.68 -0.50 9.27
CA LEU A 43 -6.36 -0.80 7.87
C LEU A 43 -6.68 0.39 6.95
N VAL A 44 -7.81 1.07 7.18
CA VAL A 44 -8.17 2.27 6.42
C VAL A 44 -7.13 3.38 6.61
N ASP A 45 -6.70 3.65 7.84
CA ASP A 45 -5.71 4.69 8.13
C ASP A 45 -4.33 4.34 7.54
N LEU A 46 -3.87 3.10 7.75
CA LEU A 46 -2.59 2.61 7.22
C LEU A 46 -2.55 2.71 5.68
N ILE A 47 -3.59 2.26 4.99
CA ILE A 47 -3.64 2.28 3.53
C ILE A 47 -3.70 3.71 3.01
N LYS A 48 -4.50 4.60 3.63
CA LYS A 48 -4.58 6.01 3.22
C LYS A 48 -3.23 6.71 3.33
N LYS A 49 -2.56 6.60 4.48
CA LYS A 49 -1.24 7.20 4.69
C LYS A 49 -0.20 6.63 3.72
N THR A 50 -0.23 5.32 3.51
CA THR A 50 0.65 4.67 2.53
C THR A 50 0.40 5.13 1.10
N ASN A 51 -0.87 5.37 0.75
CA ASN A 51 -1.24 5.90 -0.56
C ASN A 51 -0.76 7.33 -0.74
N THR A 52 -0.81 8.18 0.30
CA THR A 52 -0.23 9.53 0.25
C THR A 52 1.26 9.48 -0.10
N VAL A 53 2.04 8.59 0.52
CA VAL A 53 3.46 8.38 0.16
C VAL A 53 3.62 7.93 -1.30
N ALA A 54 2.73 7.06 -1.79
CA ALA A 54 2.75 6.63 -3.19
C ALA A 54 2.46 7.78 -4.16
N GLU A 55 1.49 8.65 -3.82
CA GLU A 55 1.11 9.84 -4.60
C GLU A 55 2.25 10.86 -4.64
N GLU A 56 2.92 11.12 -3.52
CA GLU A 56 4.11 11.99 -3.44
C GLU A 56 5.23 11.49 -4.36
N LYS A 57 5.39 10.17 -4.48
CA LYS A 57 6.31 9.52 -5.42
C LYS A 57 5.79 9.40 -6.85
N LYS A 58 4.63 9.98 -7.16
CA LYS A 58 3.96 9.91 -8.47
C LYS A 58 3.72 8.48 -8.96
N SER A 59 3.53 7.54 -8.02
CA SER A 59 3.20 6.15 -8.33
C SER A 59 1.69 5.98 -8.48
N LYS A 60 1.29 5.16 -9.46
CA LYS A 60 -0.13 4.76 -9.63
C LYS A 60 -0.51 3.54 -8.80
N SER A 61 0.45 2.94 -8.10
CA SER A 61 0.24 1.76 -7.24
C SER A 61 0.99 1.88 -5.93
N VAL A 62 0.42 1.27 -4.89
CA VAL A 62 1.07 1.07 -3.59
C VAL A 62 1.98 -0.16 -3.67
N ASN A 63 3.20 -0.04 -3.16
CA ASN A 63 4.16 -1.14 -3.06
C ASN A 63 4.80 -1.16 -1.67
N LEU A 64 5.63 -2.18 -1.40
CA LEU A 64 6.25 -2.38 -0.09
C LEU A 64 7.17 -1.21 0.32
N SER A 65 7.82 -0.55 -0.63
CA SER A 65 8.68 0.62 -0.34
C SER A 65 7.88 1.83 0.16
N HIS A 66 6.66 2.05 -0.34
CA HIS A 66 5.78 3.10 0.15
C HIS A 66 5.28 2.80 1.56
N LEU A 67 4.93 1.53 1.82
CA LEU A 67 4.50 1.08 3.14
C LEU A 67 5.61 1.25 4.17
N HIS A 68 6.83 0.82 3.82
CA HIS A 68 8.01 0.96 4.68
C HIS A 68 8.32 2.42 5.04
N GLU A 69 8.26 3.34 4.08
CA GLU A 69 8.44 4.77 4.38
C GLU A 69 7.30 5.36 5.21
N CYS A 70 6.05 4.98 4.92
CA CYS A 70 4.89 5.39 5.69
C CYS A 70 5.01 5.01 7.17
N VAL A 71 5.40 3.77 7.48
CA VAL A 71 5.55 3.31 8.86
C VAL A 71 6.73 3.98 9.57
N LYS A 72 7.86 4.20 8.88
CA LYS A 72 9.01 4.92 9.45
C LYS A 72 8.71 6.36 9.81
N ASN A 73 7.82 7.00 9.06
CA ASN A 73 7.43 8.39 9.27
C ASN A 73 6.17 8.56 10.16
N THR A 74 5.58 7.46 10.65
CA THR A 74 4.35 7.50 11.45
C THR A 74 4.58 6.78 12.78
N PRO A 75 4.88 7.50 13.88
CA PRO A 75 5.27 6.89 15.16
C PRO A 75 4.29 5.85 15.73
N VAL A 76 2.98 6.02 15.50
CA VAL A 76 1.96 5.05 15.94
C VAL A 76 2.05 3.69 15.22
N PHE A 77 2.78 3.60 14.11
CA PHE A 77 3.00 2.38 13.33
C PHE A 77 4.36 1.74 13.57
N ASP A 78 5.12 2.17 14.58
CA ASP A 78 6.46 1.64 14.91
C ASP A 78 6.47 0.11 15.08
N PHE A 79 5.39 -0.46 15.64
CA PHE A 79 5.21 -1.91 15.81
C PHE A 79 5.23 -2.72 14.49
N LEU A 80 5.16 -2.06 13.33
CA LEU A 80 5.21 -2.71 12.01
C LEU A 80 6.61 -2.68 11.36
N ILE A 81 7.55 -1.89 11.88
CA ILE A 81 8.83 -1.63 11.21
C ILE A 81 9.61 -2.93 11.01
N GLU A 82 9.85 -3.68 12.09
CA GLU A 82 10.63 -4.92 12.04
C GLU A 82 10.02 -5.95 11.08
N LEU A 83 8.69 -6.09 11.08
CA LEU A 83 7.97 -6.99 10.17
C LEU A 83 8.16 -6.61 8.70
N ILE A 84 8.08 -5.32 8.39
CA ILE A 84 8.21 -4.84 7.01
C ILE A 84 9.65 -4.96 6.53
N GLU A 85 10.64 -4.65 7.38
CA GLU A 85 12.06 -4.80 7.05
C GLU A 85 12.42 -6.27 6.75
N ALA A 86 11.93 -7.19 7.58
CA ALA A 86 12.07 -8.63 7.31
C ALA A 86 11.45 -9.01 5.95
N LYS A 87 10.25 -8.49 5.63
CA LYS A 87 9.58 -8.80 4.36
C LYS A 87 10.30 -8.23 3.14
N MET A 88 10.94 -7.06 3.27
CA MET A 88 11.77 -6.46 2.22
C MET A 88 13.05 -7.27 1.97
N ALA A 89 13.65 -7.85 3.01
CA ALA A 89 14.82 -8.70 2.85
C ALA A 89 14.51 -10.01 2.09
N GLU A 90 13.32 -10.58 2.27
CA GLU A 90 12.86 -11.77 1.54
C GLU A 90 12.59 -11.51 0.04
N ASN A 91 12.22 -10.28 -0.32
CA ASN A 91 11.87 -9.90 -1.69
C ASN A 91 12.71 -8.69 -2.10
N PRO A 92 14.01 -8.89 -2.39
CA PRO A 92 14.87 -7.80 -2.81
C PRO A 92 14.25 -7.11 -4.04
N PRO A 93 14.26 -5.76 -4.10
CA PRO A 93 13.72 -5.06 -5.24
C PRO A 93 14.44 -5.55 -6.50
N GLU A 94 13.73 -6.19 -7.43
CA GLU A 94 14.29 -6.47 -8.75
C GLU A 94 14.73 -5.13 -9.34
N GLU A 95 16.04 -4.98 -9.57
CA GLU A 95 16.58 -3.87 -10.34
C GLU A 95 15.90 -3.91 -11.72
N ARG A 96 14.90 -3.04 -11.90
CA ARG A 96 14.40 -2.73 -13.22
C ARG A 96 15.56 -2.12 -14.00
N LYS A 97 16.28 -2.95 -14.75
CA LYS A 97 17.20 -2.52 -15.80
C LYS A 97 16.39 -1.57 -16.68
N ARG A 98 16.61 -0.26 -16.51
CA ARG A 98 16.15 0.74 -17.46
C ARG A 98 16.86 0.37 -18.76
N SER A 99 16.11 -0.15 -19.71
CA SER A 99 16.55 -0.27 -21.09
C SER A 99 16.87 1.15 -21.57
N LYS A 100 18.12 1.58 -21.41
CA LYS A 100 18.69 2.69 -22.17
C LYS A 100 18.65 2.25 -23.64
N LYS A 101 17.64 2.70 -24.37
CA LYS A 101 17.73 2.80 -25.83
C LYS A 101 18.01 4.27 -26.11
N ASP A 102 19.31 4.57 -26.23
CA ASP A 102 19.80 5.88 -26.61
C ASP A 102 20.46 5.81 -27.99
N SER A 103 20.48 6.95 -28.65
CA SER A 103 21.14 7.36 -29.89
C SER A 103 20.50 7.03 -31.24
N GLY A 104 20.10 8.12 -31.89
CA GLY A 104 19.75 8.28 -33.30
C GLY A 104 19.30 9.73 -33.55
N ASP A 105 20.23 10.66 -33.34
CA ASP A 105 20.14 12.11 -33.55
C ASP A 105 20.15 12.51 -35.04
N GLU A 106 19.84 13.79 -35.28
CA GLU A 106 19.76 14.56 -36.53
C GLU A 106 18.42 14.49 -37.27
N GLY A 107 17.68 15.58 -37.53
CA GLY A 107 18.03 16.99 -37.48
C GLY A 107 17.34 17.72 -38.64
N ILE A 108 16.78 18.89 -38.34
CA ILE A 108 16.50 20.01 -39.25
C ILE A 108 15.13 20.06 -39.97
N THR A 109 14.41 21.07 -39.50
CA THR A 109 13.29 21.85 -40.03
C THR A 109 13.40 22.26 -41.51
N SER A 110 12.26 22.33 -42.21
CA SER A 110 11.73 23.54 -42.87
C SER A 110 10.93 23.26 -44.16
N SER A 111 9.67 23.70 -44.12
CA SER A 111 8.91 24.35 -45.20
C SER A 111 9.39 24.24 -46.66
N LYS A 112 8.66 23.50 -47.52
CA LYS A 112 8.39 23.95 -48.90
C LYS A 112 7.22 23.23 -49.60
N LYS A 113 6.06 23.90 -49.58
CA LYS A 113 5.18 24.24 -50.71
C LYS A 113 5.38 23.49 -52.05
N ARG A 114 4.24 22.98 -52.58
CA ARG A 114 3.79 22.80 -53.99
C ARG A 114 3.29 21.36 -54.22
N LYS A 115 2.26 21.05 -55.00
CA LYS A 115 1.17 21.78 -55.70
C LYS A 115 0.28 20.66 -56.30
N LEU A 116 -1.03 20.90 -56.37
CA LEU A 116 -2.08 20.30 -57.23
C LEU A 116 -1.80 18.98 -57.98
N GLU A 117 -2.79 18.08 -57.98
CA GLU A 117 -3.63 17.87 -59.18
C GLU A 117 -4.99 17.24 -58.82
N GLU A 118 -5.97 17.68 -59.59
CA GLU A 118 -7.42 17.50 -59.54
C GLU A 118 -7.79 16.66 -60.76
N ASP A 119 -8.63 15.64 -60.58
CA ASP A 119 -9.74 15.25 -61.45
C ASP A 119 -10.61 14.20 -60.73
#